data_AF-A0A957CA19-F1
#
_entry.id   AF-A0A957CA19-F1
#
_cell.length_a   1.000
_cell.length_b   1.000
_cell.length_c   1.000
_cell.angle_alpha   90.00
_cell.angle_beta   90.00
_cell.angle_gamma   90.00
#
_symmetry.space_group_name_H-M   'P 1'
#
loop_
_entity.id
_entity.type
_entity.pdbx_description
1 polymer ?
#
loop_
_entity_poly.entity_id
_entity_poly.type
_entity_poly.pdbx_seq_one_letter_code
_entity_poly.pdbx_strand_id
1 'polypeptide(L)'
;MRENQRFLTILPILADAAGAGAAILLLPTLAELLAEPGTINVLLLGGAFVVYCTAVYLIRKLEPSADAERVSRLPTWLTQTMTMRLLAIFFALALAAELMQQFGYWESVLVVDDRVLGAGESAAFFVYAPGAWIGASLFYVLVLSASVQVTIEVGSRNYAGLALLGLLGVNGMLLLGTAVLQSTQFFSGWLGTIGAFGLLVLLFLPPRVWYLAKRPSLLAALSYLVLLGVCAWLVG
;
A
#
# COMPACT_ATOMS: atom_id res chain seq x y z
N MET A 1 -28.80 -12.59 -12.06
CA MET A 1 -27.52 -13.14 -11.51
C MET A 1 -26.30 -12.84 -12.38
N ARG A 2 -26.34 -12.96 -13.73
CA ARG A 2 -25.17 -12.68 -14.61
C ARG A 2 -24.71 -11.20 -14.62
N GLU A 3 -25.61 -10.23 -14.47
CA GLU A 3 -25.25 -8.80 -14.47
C GLU A 3 -24.44 -8.39 -13.23
N ASN A 4 -24.82 -8.83 -12.04
CA ASN A 4 -24.06 -8.59 -10.81
C ASN A 4 -22.64 -9.18 -10.88
N GLN A 5 -22.47 -10.33 -11.53
CA GLN A 5 -21.13 -10.92 -11.70
C GLN A 5 -20.23 -10.07 -12.62
N ARG A 6 -20.76 -9.54 -13.72
CA ARG A 6 -19.98 -8.66 -14.61
C ARG A 6 -19.56 -7.36 -13.92
N PHE A 7 -20.46 -6.76 -13.14
CA PHE A 7 -20.16 -5.54 -12.40
C PHE A 7 -19.02 -5.74 -11.38
N LEU A 8 -19.03 -6.86 -10.65
CA LEU A 8 -17.98 -7.20 -9.69
C LEU A 8 -16.61 -7.45 -10.35
N THR A 9 -16.58 -7.92 -11.60
CA THR A 9 -15.33 -8.10 -12.36
C THR A 9 -14.71 -6.79 -12.83
N ILE A 10 -15.55 -5.77 -13.08
CA ILE A 10 -15.12 -4.43 -13.56
C ILE A 10 -14.66 -3.54 -12.40
N LEU A 11 -15.18 -3.76 -11.21
CA LEU A 11 -14.86 -3.03 -9.99
C LEU A 11 -13.35 -2.79 -9.75
N PRO A 12 -12.45 -3.80 -9.85
CA PRO A 12 -11.00 -3.57 -9.71
C PRO A 12 -10.42 -2.67 -10.79
N ILE A 13 -10.93 -2.73 -12.02
CA ILE A 13 -10.47 -1.89 -13.13
C ILE A 13 -10.87 -0.44 -12.87
N LEU A 14 -12.08 -0.20 -12.34
CA LEU A 14 -12.53 1.13 -11.96
C LEU A 14 -11.67 1.71 -10.82
N ALA A 15 -11.35 0.90 -9.81
CA ALA A 15 -10.47 1.32 -8.73
C ALA A 15 -9.07 1.69 -9.26
N ASP A 16 -8.53 0.90 -10.20
CA ASP A 16 -7.21 1.14 -10.77
C ASP A 16 -7.20 2.35 -11.70
N ALA A 17 -8.25 2.55 -12.50
CA ALA A 17 -8.41 3.74 -13.33
C ALA A 17 -8.52 5.01 -12.47
N ALA A 18 -9.28 4.95 -11.37
CA ALA A 18 -9.34 6.03 -10.41
C ALA A 18 -7.98 6.29 -9.73
N GLY A 19 -7.26 5.22 -9.38
CA GLY A 19 -5.90 5.31 -8.84
C GLY A 19 -4.92 5.94 -9.81
N ALA A 20 -4.96 5.56 -11.09
CA ALA A 20 -4.11 6.13 -12.13
C ALA A 20 -4.45 7.60 -12.38
N GLY A 21 -5.74 7.94 -12.43
CA GLY A 21 -6.19 9.32 -12.53
C GLY A 21 -5.73 10.17 -11.34
N ALA A 22 -5.83 9.63 -10.12
CA ALA A 22 -5.34 10.30 -8.92
C ALA A 22 -3.81 10.44 -8.92
N ALA A 23 -3.07 9.44 -9.40
CA ALA A 23 -1.61 9.53 -9.54
C ALA A 23 -1.20 10.62 -10.55
N ILE A 24 -1.85 10.70 -11.70
CA ILE A 24 -1.52 11.74 -12.69
C ILE A 24 -1.83 13.14 -12.16
N LEU A 25 -2.94 13.30 -11.42
CA LEU A 25 -3.43 14.62 -11.00
C LEU A 25 -2.85 15.11 -9.68
N LEU A 26 -2.68 14.23 -8.69
CA LEU A 26 -2.37 14.61 -7.31
C LEU A 26 -0.92 14.35 -6.94
N LEU A 27 -0.24 13.43 -7.63
CA LEU A 27 1.12 13.03 -7.26
C LEU A 27 2.11 14.20 -7.25
N PRO A 28 2.11 15.16 -8.22
CA PRO A 28 3.03 16.30 -8.16
C PRO A 28 2.85 17.14 -6.89
N THR A 29 1.60 17.49 -6.56
CA THR A 29 1.27 18.28 -5.36
C THR A 29 1.58 17.52 -4.07
N LEU A 30 1.32 16.21 -4.03
CA LEU A 30 1.64 15.36 -2.88
C LEU A 30 3.15 15.19 -2.71
N ALA A 31 3.90 15.03 -3.80
CA ALA A 31 5.35 14.90 -3.75
C ALA A 31 6.02 16.19 -3.26
N GLU A 32 5.54 17.36 -3.69
CA GLU A 32 5.97 18.66 -3.17
C GLU A 32 5.67 18.80 -1.68
N LEU A 33 4.45 18.44 -1.25
CA LEU A 33 4.08 18.47 0.18
C LEU A 33 4.96 17.53 1.02
N LEU A 34 5.33 16.37 0.48
CA LEU A 34 6.12 15.32 1.14
C LEU A 34 7.63 15.47 0.88
N ALA A 35 8.08 16.55 0.23
CA ALA A 35 9.50 16.85 0.03
C ALA A 35 10.14 17.39 1.30
N GLU A 36 9.40 18.18 2.09
CA GLU A 36 9.86 18.71 3.37
C GLU A 36 9.42 17.80 4.54
N PRO A 37 10.32 17.48 5.48
CA PRO A 37 9.95 16.77 6.70
C PRO A 37 8.92 17.55 7.52
N GLY A 38 7.92 16.86 8.07
CA GLY A 38 6.89 17.51 8.87
C GLY A 38 5.97 16.56 9.62
N THR A 39 5.56 16.96 10.84
CA THR A 39 4.62 16.17 11.67
C THR A 39 3.29 15.91 10.97
N ILE A 40 2.81 16.87 10.17
CA ILE A 40 1.56 16.72 9.40
C ILE A 40 1.70 15.59 8.37
N ASN A 41 2.85 15.47 7.70
CA ASN A 41 3.14 14.43 6.71
C ASN A 41 3.15 13.04 7.36
N VAL A 42 3.71 12.94 8.56
CA VAL A 42 3.70 11.71 9.37
C VAL A 42 2.27 11.33 9.77
N LEU A 43 1.46 12.29 10.23
CA LEU A 43 0.05 12.03 10.56
C LEU A 43 -0.75 11.62 9.33
N LEU A 44 -0.45 12.20 8.17
CA LEU A 44 -1.07 11.87 6.89
C LEU A 44 -0.72 10.43 6.48
N LEU A 45 0.57 10.06 6.49
CA LEU A 45 1.01 8.70 6.18
C LEU A 45 0.50 7.68 7.20
N GLY A 46 0.54 8.00 8.50
CA GLY A 46 0.03 7.14 9.56
C GLY A 46 -1.48 6.93 9.47
N GLY A 47 -2.24 7.99 9.22
CA GLY A 47 -3.69 7.93 9.00
C GLY A 47 -4.03 7.12 7.75
N ALA A 48 -3.33 7.35 6.65
CA ALA A 48 -3.48 6.57 5.42
C ALA A 48 -3.13 5.10 5.64
N PHE A 49 -2.11 4.80 6.43
CA PHE A 49 -1.74 3.44 6.79
C PHE A 49 -2.83 2.72 7.61
N VAL A 50 -3.52 3.41 8.52
CA VAL A 50 -4.68 2.85 9.25
C VAL A 50 -5.84 2.58 8.29
N VAL A 51 -6.12 3.50 7.38
CA VAL A 51 -7.14 3.32 6.32
C VAL A 51 -6.78 2.13 5.43
N TYR A 52 -5.52 2.01 5.04
CA TYR A 52 -4.98 0.89 4.28
C TYR A 52 -5.14 -0.44 4.99
N CYS A 53 -4.77 -0.52 6.27
CA CYS A 53 -4.97 -1.73 7.08
C CYS A 53 -6.46 -2.12 7.14
N THR A 54 -7.33 -1.13 7.32
CA THR A 54 -8.79 -1.33 7.31
C THR A 54 -9.27 -1.83 5.95
N ALA A 55 -8.73 -1.28 4.86
CA ALA A 55 -9.04 -1.67 3.49
C ALA A 55 -8.62 -3.12 3.19
N VAL A 56 -7.41 -3.51 3.61
CA VAL A 56 -6.92 -4.90 3.55
C VAL A 56 -7.83 -5.81 4.36
N TYR A 57 -8.21 -5.41 5.57
CA TYR A 57 -9.10 -6.18 6.42
C TYR A 57 -10.49 -6.39 5.78
N LEU A 58 -11.04 -5.35 5.15
CA LEU A 58 -12.30 -5.47 4.39
C LEU A 58 -12.17 -6.46 3.23
N ILE A 59 -11.09 -6.38 2.44
CA ILE A 59 -10.81 -7.36 1.37
C ILE A 59 -10.75 -8.78 1.93
N ARG A 60 -10.09 -8.97 3.09
CA ARG A 60 -10.00 -10.26 3.78
C ARG A 60 -11.33 -10.78 4.35
N LYS A 61 -12.34 -9.92 4.55
CA LYS A 61 -13.70 -10.32 4.93
C LYS A 61 -14.63 -10.71 3.78
N LEU A 62 -14.28 -10.38 2.54
CA LEU A 62 -15.09 -10.71 1.36
C LEU A 62 -15.23 -12.23 1.16
N GLU A 63 -16.43 -12.67 0.81
CA GLU A 63 -16.66 -14.05 0.39
C GLU A 63 -16.01 -14.32 -1.00
N PRO A 64 -15.27 -15.43 -1.16
CA PRO A 64 -14.75 -15.86 -2.46
C PRO A 64 -15.88 -16.11 -3.47
N SER A 65 -15.63 -15.88 -4.76
CA SER A 65 -16.58 -16.33 -5.80
C SER A 65 -16.63 -17.85 -5.91
N ALA A 66 -17.75 -18.39 -6.37
CA ALA A 66 -17.87 -19.81 -6.73
C ALA A 66 -16.77 -20.30 -7.71
N ASP A 67 -16.27 -19.41 -8.58
CA ASP A 67 -15.19 -19.72 -9.53
C ASP A 67 -13.78 -19.60 -8.92
N ALA A 68 -13.64 -19.14 -7.67
CA ALA A 68 -12.34 -18.92 -7.04
C ALA A 68 -11.56 -20.24 -6.91
N GLU A 69 -12.18 -21.31 -6.42
CA GLU A 69 -11.52 -22.63 -6.31
C GLU A 69 -11.17 -23.24 -7.68
N ARG A 70 -11.94 -22.90 -8.72
CA ARG A 70 -11.79 -23.49 -10.06
C ARG A 70 -10.73 -22.77 -10.91
N VAL A 71 -10.59 -21.45 -10.73
CA VAL A 71 -9.76 -20.57 -11.57
C VAL A 71 -8.51 -20.06 -10.85
N SER A 72 -8.48 -20.01 -9.52
CA SER A 72 -7.32 -19.52 -8.76
C SER A 72 -6.16 -20.54 -8.76
N ARG A 73 -5.48 -20.67 -9.89
CA ARG A 73 -4.11 -21.21 -9.96
C ARG A 73 -3.10 -20.11 -9.62
N LEU A 74 -3.33 -19.38 -8.54
CA LEU A 74 -2.26 -18.54 -8.02
C LEU A 74 -1.14 -19.50 -7.57
N PRO A 75 0.14 -19.20 -7.90
CA PRO A 75 1.25 -19.97 -7.40
C PRO A 75 1.14 -20.16 -5.89
N THR A 76 1.26 -21.40 -5.41
CA THR A 76 1.04 -21.73 -3.99
C THR A 76 1.95 -20.94 -3.06
N TRP A 77 3.13 -20.54 -3.52
CA TRP A 77 4.05 -19.69 -2.76
C TRP A 77 3.50 -18.29 -2.45
N LEU A 78 2.61 -17.74 -3.30
CA LEU A 78 1.97 -16.43 -3.08
C LEU A 78 0.85 -16.49 -2.05
N THR A 79 0.30 -17.67 -1.76
CA THR A 79 -0.74 -17.85 -0.74
C THR A 79 -0.22 -18.52 0.52
N GLN A 80 1.05 -18.95 0.53
CA GLN A 80 1.71 -19.51 1.71
C GLN A 80 1.82 -18.48 2.83
N THR A 81 1.49 -18.92 4.05
CA THR A 81 1.48 -18.08 5.25
C THR A 81 2.84 -17.47 5.55
N MET A 82 3.94 -18.22 5.35
CA MET A 82 5.29 -17.71 5.60
C MET A 82 5.67 -16.60 4.62
N THR A 83 5.41 -16.78 3.32
CA THR A 83 5.69 -15.76 2.31
C THR A 83 4.93 -14.46 2.59
N MET A 84 3.64 -14.57 2.91
CA MET A 84 2.81 -13.41 3.25
C MET A 84 3.29 -12.70 4.52
N ARG A 85 3.81 -13.44 5.51
CA ARG A 85 4.43 -12.84 6.71
C ARG A 85 5.72 -12.11 6.38
N LEU A 86 6.59 -12.67 5.55
CA LEU A 86 7.82 -12.01 5.13
C LEU A 86 7.53 -10.73 4.33
N LEU A 87 6.55 -10.78 3.43
CA LEU A 87 6.08 -9.60 2.69
C LEU A 87 5.49 -8.54 3.62
N ALA A 88 4.75 -8.95 4.65
CA ALA A 88 4.23 -8.05 5.67
C ALA A 88 5.35 -7.35 6.44
N ILE A 89 6.38 -8.11 6.87
CA ILE A 89 7.55 -7.57 7.56
C ILE A 89 8.30 -6.60 6.65
N PHE A 90 8.53 -6.96 5.39
CA PHE A 90 9.20 -6.09 4.43
C PHE A 90 8.41 -4.79 4.19
N PHE A 91 7.09 -4.90 4.01
CA PHE A 91 6.23 -3.72 3.86
C PHE A 91 6.33 -2.78 5.06
N ALA A 92 6.28 -3.35 6.25
CA ALA A 92 6.41 -2.61 7.48
C ALA A 92 7.77 -1.90 7.61
N LEU A 93 8.85 -2.55 7.18
CA LEU A 93 10.18 -1.93 7.13
C LEU A 93 10.25 -0.76 6.14
N ALA A 94 9.69 -0.93 4.95
CA ALA A 94 9.68 0.13 3.93
C ALA A 94 8.83 1.34 4.37
N LEU A 95 7.63 1.09 4.89
CA LEU A 95 6.79 2.15 5.44
C LEU A 95 7.47 2.89 6.60
N ALA A 96 8.19 2.16 7.46
CA ALA A 96 8.94 2.78 8.54
C ALA A 96 10.07 3.65 8.00
N ALA A 97 10.76 3.23 6.94
CA ALA A 97 11.77 4.05 6.27
C ALA A 97 11.17 5.32 5.65
N GLU A 98 9.97 5.24 5.05
CA GLU A 98 9.23 6.41 4.55
C GLU A 98 8.85 7.37 5.69
N LEU A 99 8.35 6.86 6.81
CA LEU A 99 8.03 7.68 7.98
C LEU A 99 9.29 8.34 8.56
N MET A 100 10.42 7.62 8.62
CA MET A 100 11.72 8.16 9.04
C MET A 100 12.19 9.30 8.13
N GLN A 101 11.99 9.17 6.81
CA GLN A 101 12.26 10.25 5.86
C GLN A 101 11.42 11.49 6.19
N GLN A 102 10.11 11.33 6.39
CA GLN A 102 9.20 12.45 6.69
C GLN A 102 9.45 13.13 8.04
N PHE A 103 10.24 12.48 8.87
CA PHE A 103 10.66 12.95 10.16
C PHE A 103 12.05 13.62 10.15
N GLY A 104 12.78 13.56 9.03
CA GLY A 104 14.14 14.10 8.93
C GLY A 104 15.21 13.22 9.59
N TYR A 105 14.90 11.96 9.89
CA TYR A 105 15.82 11.05 10.61
C TYR A 105 17.15 10.88 9.89
N TRP A 106 17.12 10.69 8.56
CA TRP A 106 18.33 10.46 7.78
C TRP A 106 19.29 11.65 7.81
N GLU A 107 18.77 12.88 7.74
CA GLU A 107 19.57 14.10 7.86
C GLU A 107 20.16 14.22 9.28
N SER A 108 19.37 13.94 10.31
CA SER A 108 19.81 14.02 11.71
C SER A 108 20.93 13.03 12.06
N VAL A 109 20.90 11.81 11.51
CA VAL A 109 21.86 10.74 11.83
C VAL A 109 23.10 10.79 10.94
N LEU A 110 22.93 11.07 9.65
CA LEU A 110 24.01 10.98 8.67
C LEU A 110 24.77 12.29 8.49
N VAL A 111 24.11 13.44 8.69
CA VAL A 111 24.70 14.76 8.45
C VAL A 111 25.08 15.49 9.75
N VAL A 112 24.60 15.02 10.92
CA VAL A 112 24.86 15.64 12.24
C VAL A 112 24.61 17.15 12.18
N ASP A 113 23.41 17.54 11.72
CA ASP A 113 22.99 18.94 11.69
C ASP A 113 22.05 19.26 12.86
N ASP A 114 22.62 19.84 13.91
CA ASP A 114 21.92 20.24 15.14
C ASP A 114 20.97 21.44 14.94
N ARG A 115 20.95 22.06 13.73
CA ARG A 115 20.05 23.18 13.41
C ARG A 115 18.63 22.75 13.04
N VAL A 116 18.45 21.48 12.69
CA VAL A 116 17.16 20.94 12.22
C VAL A 116 16.32 20.34 13.37
N LEU A 117 16.96 19.87 14.44
CA LEU A 117 16.28 19.28 15.62
C LEU A 117 16.91 19.80 16.91
N GLY A 118 16.13 20.50 17.74
CA GLY A 118 16.59 20.91 19.07
C GLY A 118 16.98 19.70 19.91
N ALA A 119 17.98 19.82 20.79
CA ALA A 119 18.58 18.70 21.55
C ALA A 119 17.58 17.80 22.31
N GLY A 120 16.40 18.32 22.67
CA GLY A 120 15.31 17.53 23.28
C GLY A 120 14.43 16.78 22.28
N GLU A 121 14.24 17.33 21.08
CA GLU A 121 13.43 16.76 20.00
C GLU A 121 14.20 15.65 19.29
N SER A 122 15.51 15.83 19.07
CA SER A 122 16.41 14.79 18.57
C SER A 122 16.49 13.59 19.53
N ALA A 123 16.57 13.83 20.84
CA ALA A 123 16.56 12.75 21.84
C ALA A 123 15.22 11.98 21.87
N ALA A 124 14.08 12.68 21.80
CA ALA A 124 12.77 12.04 21.66
C ALA A 124 12.69 11.21 20.37
N PHE A 125 13.27 11.73 19.29
CA PHE A 125 13.37 11.02 18.02
C PHE A 125 14.17 9.71 18.10
N PHE A 126 15.36 9.74 18.68
CA PHE A 126 16.21 8.56 18.84
C PHE A 126 15.55 7.48 19.71
N VAL A 127 14.75 7.89 20.70
CA VAL A 127 14.10 6.97 21.64
C VAL A 127 12.77 6.43 21.08
N TYR A 128 11.95 7.28 20.46
CA TYR A 128 10.59 6.91 20.03
C TYR A 128 10.50 6.46 18.58
N ALA A 129 11.38 6.87 17.67
CA ALA A 129 11.31 6.47 16.26
C ALA A 129 11.51 4.95 16.06
N PRO A 130 12.48 4.27 16.73
CA PRO A 130 12.61 2.82 16.64
C PRO A 130 11.43 2.07 17.29
N GLY A 131 10.85 2.62 18.37
CA GLY A 131 9.70 2.03 19.07
C GLY A 131 8.38 2.15 18.27
N ALA A 132 8.15 3.32 17.65
CA ALA A 132 7.03 3.55 16.75
C ALA A 132 7.12 2.67 15.49
N TRP A 133 8.35 2.45 14.98
CA TRP A 133 8.64 1.49 13.90
C TRP A 133 8.19 0.07 14.25
N ILE A 134 8.59 -0.45 15.42
CA ILE A 134 8.17 -1.78 15.87
C ILE A 134 6.65 -1.84 16.04
N GLY A 135 6.03 -0.80 16.60
CA GLY A 135 4.58 -0.71 16.78
C GLY A 135 3.79 -0.78 15.47
N ALA A 136 4.13 0.05 14.47
CA ALA A 136 3.47 0.06 13.17
C ALA A 136 3.69 -1.27 12.41
N SER A 137 4.89 -1.82 12.52
CA SER A 137 5.25 -3.11 11.91
C SER A 137 4.47 -4.28 12.51
N LEU A 138 4.39 -4.32 13.84
CA LEU A 138 3.59 -5.32 14.56
C LEU A 138 2.11 -5.18 14.24
N PHE A 139 1.58 -3.95 14.13
CA PHE A 139 0.19 -3.72 13.75
C PHE A 139 -0.12 -4.26 12.35
N TYR A 140 0.75 -4.02 11.37
CA TYR A 140 0.59 -4.57 10.02
C TYR A 140 0.64 -6.10 10.00
N VAL A 141 1.62 -6.67 10.71
CA VAL A 141 1.77 -8.12 10.85
C VAL A 141 0.53 -8.71 11.51
N LEU A 142 -0.02 -8.08 12.55
CA LEU A 142 -1.27 -8.53 13.18
C LEU A 142 -2.44 -8.48 12.19
N VAL A 143 -2.58 -7.42 11.42
CA VAL A 143 -3.68 -7.27 10.43
C VAL A 143 -3.58 -8.31 9.31
N LEU A 144 -2.38 -8.64 8.83
CA LEU A 144 -2.19 -9.64 7.76
C LEU A 144 -2.17 -11.09 8.28
N SER A 145 -1.68 -11.32 9.49
CA SER A 145 -1.54 -12.67 10.07
C SER A 145 -2.75 -13.13 10.88
N ALA A 146 -3.62 -12.22 11.33
CA ALA A 146 -4.84 -12.57 12.05
C ALA A 146 -5.74 -13.45 11.18
N SER A 147 -6.35 -14.49 11.75
CA SER A 147 -7.44 -15.21 11.10
C SER A 147 -8.66 -14.30 11.03
N VAL A 148 -9.11 -14.00 9.81
CA VAL A 148 -10.27 -13.14 9.57
C VAL A 148 -11.43 -14.02 9.13
N GLN A 149 -12.53 -13.98 9.88
CA GLN A 149 -13.76 -14.64 9.48
C GLN A 149 -14.36 -13.92 8.28
N VAL A 150 -14.81 -14.69 7.28
CA VAL A 150 -15.55 -14.18 6.13
C VAL A 150 -16.94 -13.77 6.61
N THR A 151 -17.28 -12.49 6.46
CA THR A 151 -18.56 -11.94 6.93
C THR A 151 -19.28 -11.10 5.87
N ILE A 152 -18.67 -10.85 4.70
CA ILE A 152 -19.25 -10.03 3.64
C ILE A 152 -19.62 -10.95 2.46
N GLU A 153 -20.88 -11.35 2.42
CA GLU A 153 -21.42 -12.31 1.45
C GLU A 153 -21.64 -11.69 0.06
N VAL A 154 -21.45 -12.48 -1.00
CA VAL A 154 -21.62 -12.04 -2.40
C VAL A 154 -23.05 -11.53 -2.68
N GLY A 155 -24.04 -12.04 -1.97
CA GLY A 155 -25.44 -11.63 -2.06
C GLY A 155 -25.78 -10.34 -1.31
N SER A 156 -24.88 -9.83 -0.47
CA SER A 156 -25.12 -8.61 0.32
C SER A 156 -25.13 -7.37 -0.57
N ARG A 157 -26.07 -6.45 -0.28
CA ARG A 157 -26.18 -5.14 -0.94
C ARG A 157 -24.88 -4.32 -0.88
N ASN A 158 -24.08 -4.54 0.17
CA ASN A 158 -22.88 -3.75 0.43
C ASN A 158 -21.59 -4.39 -0.11
N TYR A 159 -21.64 -5.60 -0.70
CA TYR A 159 -20.44 -6.32 -1.13
C TYR A 159 -19.58 -5.49 -2.10
N ALA A 160 -20.21 -4.97 -3.16
CA ALA A 160 -19.50 -4.19 -4.18
C ALA A 160 -18.92 -2.89 -3.61
N GLY A 161 -19.67 -2.20 -2.74
CA GLY A 161 -19.20 -0.96 -2.10
C GLY A 161 -18.01 -1.19 -1.18
N LEU A 162 -18.06 -2.22 -0.35
CA LEU A 162 -16.96 -2.56 0.57
C LEU A 162 -15.74 -3.10 -0.17
N ALA A 163 -15.94 -3.85 -1.25
CA ALA A 163 -14.85 -4.25 -2.13
C ALA A 163 -14.19 -3.04 -2.78
N LEU A 164 -14.97 -2.10 -3.33
CA LEU A 164 -14.43 -0.89 -3.96
C LEU A 164 -13.68 -0.03 -2.95
N LEU A 165 -14.25 0.17 -1.77
CA LEU A 165 -13.62 0.90 -0.67
C LEU A 165 -12.29 0.25 -0.27
N GLY A 166 -12.24 -1.08 -0.19
CA GLY A 166 -11.01 -1.82 0.06
C GLY A 166 -9.95 -1.60 -1.02
N LEU A 167 -10.34 -1.65 -2.30
CA LEU A 167 -9.40 -1.44 -3.40
C LEU A 167 -8.91 0.02 -3.49
N LEU A 168 -9.80 0.99 -3.29
CA LEU A 168 -9.44 2.40 -3.25
C LEU A 168 -8.54 2.74 -2.06
N GLY A 169 -8.76 2.12 -0.89
CA GLY A 169 -7.88 2.29 0.27
C GLY A 169 -6.46 1.75 0.02
N VAL A 170 -6.34 0.63 -0.70
CA VAL A 170 -5.04 0.11 -1.18
C VAL A 170 -4.39 1.08 -2.16
N ASN A 171 -5.14 1.55 -3.15
CA ASN A 171 -4.62 2.48 -4.16
C ASN A 171 -4.25 3.85 -3.56
N GLY A 172 -4.95 4.31 -2.52
CA GLY A 172 -4.63 5.55 -1.81
C GLY A 172 -3.29 5.48 -1.07
N MET A 173 -2.99 4.34 -0.43
CA MET A 173 -1.68 4.13 0.17
C MET A 173 -0.57 4.00 -0.88
N LEU A 174 -0.86 3.30 -1.99
CA LEU A 174 0.05 3.24 -3.14
C LEU A 174 0.39 4.65 -3.65
N LEU A 175 -0.61 5.52 -3.81
CA LEU A 175 -0.42 6.90 -4.24
C LEU A 175 0.51 7.67 -3.30
N LEU A 176 0.29 7.57 -1.98
CA LEU A 176 1.11 8.27 -1.00
C LEU A 176 2.53 7.73 -0.92
N GLY A 177 2.71 6.39 -0.93
CA GLY A 177 4.04 5.80 -1.01
C GLY A 177 4.77 6.22 -2.29
N THR A 178 4.07 6.27 -3.43
CA THR A 178 4.63 6.77 -4.69
C THR A 178 5.06 8.23 -4.57
N ALA A 179 4.28 9.08 -3.89
CA ALA A 179 4.62 10.49 -3.70
C ALA A 179 5.87 10.67 -2.82
N VAL A 180 6.02 9.86 -1.77
CA VAL A 180 7.26 9.83 -0.96
C VAL A 180 8.44 9.38 -1.82
N LEU A 181 8.29 8.32 -2.62
CA LEU A 181 9.37 7.85 -3.49
C LEU A 181 9.81 8.93 -4.49
N GLN A 182 8.85 9.64 -5.10
CA GLN A 182 9.13 10.73 -6.03
C GLN A 182 9.86 11.89 -5.34
N SER A 183 9.51 12.22 -4.09
CA SER A 183 10.14 13.33 -3.38
C SER A 183 11.61 13.06 -3.01
N THR A 184 12.00 11.80 -2.82
CA THR A 184 13.39 11.44 -2.50
C THR A 184 14.37 11.51 -3.68
N GLN A 185 13.87 11.54 -4.93
CA GLN A 185 14.68 11.46 -6.15
C GLN A 185 15.63 10.23 -6.24
N PHE A 186 15.50 9.25 -5.33
CA PHE A 186 16.38 8.07 -5.26
C PHE A 186 16.24 7.17 -6.48
N PHE A 187 15.06 7.18 -7.10
CA PHE A 187 14.69 6.33 -8.23
C PHE A 187 14.65 7.09 -9.56
N SER A 188 15.57 8.04 -9.80
CA SER A 188 15.63 8.80 -11.05
C SER A 188 16.12 7.97 -12.26
N GLY A 189 15.54 8.22 -13.44
CA GLY A 189 15.97 7.61 -14.70
C GLY A 189 15.54 6.15 -14.85
N TRP A 190 15.81 5.54 -16.01
CA TRP A 190 15.21 4.26 -16.40
C TRP A 190 15.50 3.09 -15.44
N LEU A 191 16.71 3.01 -14.87
CA LEU A 191 17.04 2.01 -13.85
C LEU A 191 16.31 2.27 -12.53
N GLY A 192 16.18 3.54 -12.16
CA GLY A 192 15.41 3.99 -11.01
C GLY A 192 13.93 3.62 -11.16
N THR A 193 13.32 3.88 -12.33
CA THR A 193 11.95 3.47 -12.65
C THR A 193 11.73 1.96 -12.46
N ILE A 194 12.68 1.12 -12.91
CA ILE A 194 12.60 -0.34 -12.72
C ILE A 194 12.69 -0.70 -11.23
N GLY A 195 13.59 -0.07 -10.49
CA GLY A 195 13.72 -0.23 -9.04
C GLY A 195 12.45 0.16 -8.30
N ALA A 196 11.88 1.32 -8.63
CA ALA A 196 10.63 1.82 -8.07
C ALA A 196 9.48 0.85 -8.37
N PHE A 197 9.36 0.37 -9.60
CA PHE A 197 8.36 -0.63 -9.96
C PHE A 197 8.51 -1.91 -9.12
N GLY A 198 9.74 -2.43 -8.98
CA GLY A 198 10.03 -3.60 -8.16
C GLY A 198 9.62 -3.41 -6.69
N LEU A 199 9.94 -2.24 -6.12
CA LEU A 199 9.55 -1.88 -4.76
C LEU A 199 8.03 -1.77 -4.62
N LEU A 200 7.35 -1.04 -5.51
CA LEU A 200 5.90 -0.89 -5.49
C LEU A 200 5.17 -2.23 -5.64
N VAL A 201 5.67 -3.12 -6.50
CA VAL A 201 5.19 -4.51 -6.61
C VAL A 201 5.34 -5.23 -5.27
N LEU A 202 6.53 -5.18 -4.68
CA LEU A 202 6.81 -5.88 -3.43
C LEU A 202 5.91 -5.39 -2.27
N LEU A 203 5.61 -4.10 -2.24
CA LEU A 203 4.84 -3.47 -1.17
C LEU A 203 3.33 -3.61 -1.36
N PHE A 204 2.82 -3.32 -2.56
CA PHE A 204 1.40 -3.11 -2.78
C PHE A 204 0.73 -4.23 -3.57
N LEU A 205 1.48 -5.18 -4.15
CA LEU A 205 0.88 -6.39 -4.75
C LEU A 205 0.26 -7.36 -3.73
N PRO A 206 0.84 -7.62 -2.53
CA PRO A 206 0.32 -8.63 -1.62
C PRO A 206 -1.15 -8.41 -1.18
N PRO A 207 -1.61 -7.20 -0.81
CA PRO A 207 -3.04 -6.91 -0.60
C PRO A 207 -3.92 -7.24 -1.80
N ARG A 208 -3.42 -6.95 -3.00
CA ARG A 208 -4.16 -7.16 -4.25
C ARG A 208 -4.28 -8.65 -4.56
N VAL A 209 -3.25 -9.43 -4.25
CA VAL A 209 -3.27 -10.90 -4.37
C VAL A 209 -4.38 -11.49 -3.51
N TRP A 210 -4.64 -10.97 -2.31
CA TRP A 210 -5.78 -11.41 -1.48
C TRP A 210 -7.13 -11.18 -2.14
N TYR A 211 -7.31 -10.05 -2.84
CA TYR A 211 -8.51 -9.80 -3.62
C TYR A 211 -8.61 -10.76 -4.81
N LEU A 212 -7.52 -10.91 -5.58
CA LEU A 212 -7.48 -11.78 -6.76
C LEU A 212 -7.62 -13.27 -6.42
N ALA A 213 -7.19 -13.71 -5.23
CA ALA A 213 -7.43 -15.06 -4.74
C ALA A 213 -8.93 -15.35 -4.56
N LYS A 214 -9.70 -14.33 -4.15
CA LYS A 214 -11.16 -14.43 -3.97
C LYS A 214 -11.93 -14.21 -5.26
N ARG A 215 -11.38 -13.41 -6.17
CA ARG A 215 -11.97 -13.01 -7.44
C ARG A 215 -10.90 -13.04 -8.55
N PRO A 216 -10.54 -14.24 -9.05
CA PRO A 216 -9.49 -14.36 -10.05
C PRO A 216 -9.95 -13.70 -11.36
N SER A 217 -9.18 -12.71 -11.82
CA SER A 217 -9.40 -12.01 -13.08
C SER A 217 -8.05 -11.57 -13.64
N LEU A 218 -7.70 -12.07 -14.82
CA LEU A 218 -6.47 -11.69 -15.50
C LEU A 218 -6.48 -10.21 -15.87
N LEU A 219 -7.63 -9.68 -16.28
CA LEU A 219 -7.79 -8.25 -16.56
C LEU A 219 -7.55 -7.39 -15.32
N ALA A 220 -8.03 -7.82 -14.16
CA ALA A 220 -7.83 -7.09 -12.90
C ALA A 220 -6.39 -7.15 -12.38
N ALA A 221 -5.67 -8.24 -12.71
CA ALA A 221 -4.24 -8.36 -12.42
C ALA A 221 -3.42 -7.45 -13.34
N LEU A 222 -3.71 -7.47 -14.65
CA LEU A 222 -3.06 -6.61 -15.63
C LEU A 222 -3.33 -5.13 -15.37
N SER A 223 -4.57 -4.74 -15.04
CA SER A 223 -4.90 -3.35 -14.73
C SER A 223 -4.09 -2.83 -13.53
N TYR A 224 -3.88 -3.67 -12.54
CA TYR A 224 -3.09 -3.31 -11.37
C TYR A 224 -1.59 -3.21 -11.68
N LEU A 225 -1.05 -4.12 -12.50
CA LEU A 225 0.33 -4.02 -12.97
C LEU A 225 0.55 -2.75 -13.81
N VAL A 226 -0.42 -2.36 -14.64
CA VAL A 226 -0.39 -1.11 -15.39
C VAL A 226 -0.40 0.08 -14.44
N LEU A 227 -1.25 0.08 -13.41
CA LEU A 227 -1.25 1.13 -12.39
C LEU A 227 0.11 1.27 -11.71
N LEU A 228 0.71 0.16 -11.27
CA LEU A 228 2.06 0.15 -10.67
C LEU A 228 3.11 0.68 -11.65
N GLY A 229 3.00 0.33 -12.94
CA GLY A 229 3.87 0.83 -14.00
C GLY A 229 3.74 2.35 -14.20
N VAL A 230 2.53 2.88 -14.18
CA VAL A 230 2.27 4.33 -14.24
C VAL A 230 2.86 5.02 -13.03
N CYS A 231 2.63 4.52 -11.81
CA CYS A 231 3.21 5.07 -10.60
C CYS A 231 4.74 5.07 -10.65
N ALA A 232 5.35 3.95 -11.07
CA ALA A 232 6.81 3.85 -11.18
C ALA A 232 7.37 4.82 -12.22
N TRP A 233 6.70 5.00 -13.36
CA TRP A 233 7.09 6.00 -14.36
C TRP A 233 7.02 7.40 -13.76
N LEU A 234 5.95 7.76 -13.05
CA LEU A 234 5.85 9.09 -12.46
C LEU A 234 6.91 9.38 -11.37
N VAL A 235 7.57 8.34 -10.82
CA VAL A 235 8.67 8.48 -9.86
C VAL A 235 10.01 8.78 -10.54
N GLY A 236 10.32 8.15 -11.68
CA GLY A 236 11.67 8.13 -12.27
C GLY A 236 11.85 8.93 -13.55
#